data_AF-A0A7Y0KMZ1-F1
#
_entry.id   AF-A0A7Y0KMZ1-F1
#
_cell.length_a   1.000
_cell.length_b   1.000
_cell.length_c   1.000
_cell.angle_alpha   90.00
_cell.angle_beta   90.00
_cell.angle_gamma   90.00
#
_symmetry.space_group_name_H-M   'P 1'
#
loop_
_entity.id
_entity.type
_entity.pdbx_description
1 polymer ?
#
loop_
_entity_poly.entity_id
_entity_poly.type
_entity_poly.pdbx_seq_one_letter_code
_entity_poly.pdbx_strand_id
1 'polypeptide(L)'
;MTRERLRSLVRELVFEGGSVPDWHEDAACAGMDETVFFPPTETGLLGAARVEQAKQVCAGCPVQAACLAEAMTREPPLARYGVFGGLSATERGRLYVQLRDHARHLDALADMPSRRARWRERRRDSRRALRGLPRPPQR
;
A
#
# COMPACT_ATOMS: atom_id res chain seq x y z
N MET A 1 -4.36 -11.82 1.74
CA MET A 1 -5.00 -10.49 1.70
C MET A 1 -5.56 -10.27 0.31
N THR A 2 -6.88 -10.10 0.16
CA THR A 2 -7.56 -9.96 -1.14
C THR A 2 -7.32 -8.56 -1.72
N ARG A 3 -7.33 -8.44 -3.06
CA ARG A 3 -7.23 -7.15 -3.80
C ARG A 3 -8.25 -6.11 -3.30
N GLU A 4 -9.37 -6.59 -2.79
CA GLU A 4 -10.48 -5.82 -2.24
C GLU A 4 -10.17 -5.20 -0.87
N ARG A 5 -9.44 -5.92 0.00
CA ARG A 5 -9.03 -5.41 1.32
C ARG A 5 -7.99 -4.28 1.19
N LEU A 6 -7.08 -4.40 0.23
CA LEU A 6 -6.12 -3.34 -0.09
C LEU A 6 -6.81 -2.12 -0.71
N ARG A 7 -7.82 -2.33 -1.57
CA ARG A 7 -8.66 -1.25 -2.09
C ARG A 7 -9.35 -0.48 -0.97
N SER A 8 -9.90 -1.18 0.05
CA SER A 8 -10.51 -0.54 1.24
C SER A 8 -9.50 0.32 1.98
N LEU A 9 -8.32 -0.24 2.30
CA LEU A 9 -7.25 0.47 3.00
C LEU A 9 -6.78 1.72 2.26
N VAL A 10 -6.57 1.64 0.94
CA VAL A 10 -6.18 2.80 0.13
C VAL A 10 -7.27 3.86 0.11
N ARG A 11 -8.56 3.47 0.11
CA ARG A 11 -9.67 4.42 0.16
C ARG A 11 -9.76 5.11 1.52
N GLU A 12 -9.66 4.35 2.61
CA GLU A 12 -9.74 4.85 3.99
C GLU A 12 -8.56 5.76 4.35
N LEU A 13 -7.35 5.42 3.90
CA LEU A 13 -6.14 6.20 4.17
C LEU A 13 -6.07 7.50 3.36
N VAL A 14 -6.80 7.61 2.24
CA VAL A 14 -6.69 8.75 1.31
C VAL A 14 -7.97 9.60 1.26
N PHE A 15 -9.13 9.10 1.69
CA PHE A 15 -10.39 9.84 1.75
C PHE A 15 -11.04 9.77 3.13
N GLU A 16 -10.89 10.81 3.95
CA GLU A 16 -11.78 11.06 5.08
C GLU A 16 -13.15 11.55 4.55
N GLY A 17 -14.08 10.63 4.29
CA GLY A 17 -15.48 10.97 4.01
C GLY A 17 -16.02 10.53 2.64
N GLY A 18 -16.39 9.26 2.53
CA GLY A 18 -17.66 8.76 1.96
C GLY A 18 -18.07 9.01 0.49
N SER A 19 -17.66 10.10 -0.16
CA SER A 19 -18.01 10.41 -1.55
C SER A 19 -16.78 10.95 -2.25
N VAL A 20 -16.42 10.37 -3.41
CA VAL A 20 -15.41 10.95 -4.30
C VAL A 20 -16.01 12.28 -4.77
N PRO A 21 -15.50 13.45 -4.34
CA PRO A 21 -15.94 14.72 -4.91
C PRO A 21 -15.66 14.67 -6.42
N ASP A 22 -16.30 15.50 -7.24
CA ASP A 22 -15.93 15.61 -8.66
C ASP A 22 -14.58 16.35 -8.78
N TRP A 23 -13.54 15.75 -8.20
CA TRP A 23 -12.19 16.28 -8.06
C TRP A 23 -11.55 16.52 -9.42
N HIS A 24 -12.13 15.96 -10.48
CA HIS A 24 -11.70 16.18 -11.86
C HIS A 24 -11.80 17.66 -12.25
N GLU A 25 -12.77 18.42 -11.72
CA GLU A 25 -12.93 19.85 -12.03
C GLU A 25 -11.81 20.71 -11.41
N ASP A 26 -11.27 20.29 -10.27
CA ASP A 26 -10.18 20.98 -9.56
C ASP A 26 -8.79 20.50 -10.00
N ALA A 27 -8.70 19.63 -11.01
CA ALA A 27 -7.44 19.07 -11.46
C ALA A 27 -6.60 20.12 -12.21
N ALA A 28 -5.39 20.41 -11.70
CA ALA A 28 -4.47 21.36 -12.33
C ALA A 28 -4.04 20.98 -13.76
N CYS A 29 -4.19 19.70 -14.14
CA CYS A 29 -3.91 19.22 -15.50
C CYS A 29 -5.09 19.38 -16.47
N ALA A 30 -6.26 19.81 -16.02
CA ALA A 30 -7.43 19.99 -16.88
C ALA A 30 -7.13 20.99 -18.00
N GLY A 31 -7.41 20.60 -19.24
CA GLY A 31 -7.17 21.42 -20.44
C GLY A 31 -5.72 21.45 -20.96
N MET A 32 -4.80 20.73 -20.33
CA MET A 32 -3.42 20.58 -20.82
C MET A 32 -3.30 19.46 -21.87
N ASP A 33 -2.20 19.45 -22.62
CA ASP A 33 -1.86 18.37 -23.55
C ASP A 33 -1.73 17.02 -22.84
N GLU A 34 -2.62 16.08 -23.16
CA GLU A 34 -2.66 14.74 -22.56
C GLU A 34 -1.37 13.95 -22.80
N THR A 35 -0.64 14.23 -23.88
CA THR A 35 0.60 13.52 -24.22
C THR A 35 1.76 13.81 -23.24
N VAL A 36 1.61 14.83 -22.39
CA VAL A 36 2.51 15.09 -21.25
C VAL A 36 2.29 14.05 -20.16
N PHE A 37 1.03 13.74 -19.85
CA PHE A 37 0.63 12.81 -18.78
C PHE A 37 0.63 11.34 -19.25
N PHE A 38 0.43 11.12 -20.54
CA PHE A 38 0.35 9.81 -21.18
C PHE A 38 1.39 9.66 -22.29
N PRO A 39 2.70 9.68 -21.96
CA PRO A 39 3.73 9.53 -22.96
C PRO A 39 3.71 8.11 -23.56
N PRO A 40 4.04 7.93 -24.85
CA PRO A 40 4.11 6.60 -25.48
C PRO A 40 5.12 5.65 -24.81
N THR A 41 6.13 6.21 -24.15
CA THR A 41 7.10 5.48 -23.33
C THR A 41 7.45 6.29 -22.09
N GLU A 42 7.61 5.64 -20.93
CA GLU A 42 8.14 6.26 -19.71
C GLU A 42 9.68 6.39 -19.73
N THR A 43 10.35 5.71 -20.66
CA THR A 43 11.81 5.61 -20.73
C THR A 43 12.39 6.37 -21.92
N GLY A 44 13.71 6.55 -21.92
CA GLY A 44 14.40 7.39 -22.90
C GLY A 44 14.25 8.88 -22.59
N LEU A 45 15.05 9.72 -23.24
CA LEU A 45 15.17 11.14 -22.89
C LEU A 45 13.84 11.89 -22.98
N LEU A 46 13.10 11.71 -24.08
CA LEU A 46 11.81 12.38 -24.30
C LEU A 46 10.71 11.86 -23.38
N GLY A 47 10.66 10.54 -23.15
CA GLY A 47 9.70 9.93 -22.23
C GLY A 47 9.92 10.40 -20.80
N ALA A 48 11.17 10.35 -20.33
CA ALA A 48 11.54 10.82 -19.00
C ALA A 48 11.25 12.32 -18.81
N ALA A 49 11.52 13.16 -19.82
CA ALA A 49 11.21 14.58 -19.76
C ALA A 49 9.70 14.84 -19.64
N ARG A 50 8.85 14.11 -20.37
CA ARG A 50 7.39 14.21 -20.28
C ARG A 50 6.87 13.74 -18.93
N VAL A 51 7.38 12.62 -18.42
CA VAL A 51 7.05 12.13 -17.06
C VAL A 51 7.41 13.18 -16.01
N GLU A 52 8.58 13.79 -16.11
CA GLU A 52 9.01 14.83 -15.17
C GLU A 52 8.15 16.09 -15.27
N GLN A 53 7.82 16.52 -16.49
CA GLN A 53 6.90 17.63 -16.72
C GLN A 53 5.52 17.36 -16.12
N ALA A 54 4.96 16.15 -16.30
CA ALA A 54 3.68 15.77 -15.70
C ALA A 54 3.75 15.80 -14.15
N LYS A 55 4.86 15.32 -13.57
CA LYS A 55 5.08 15.35 -12.12
C LYS A 55 5.13 16.77 -11.57
N GLN A 56 5.76 17.70 -12.28
CA GLN A 56 5.80 19.11 -11.88
C GLN A 56 4.39 19.71 -11.80
N VAL A 57 3.52 19.40 -12.78
CA VAL A 57 2.11 19.80 -12.72
C VAL A 57 1.41 19.17 -11.52
N CYS A 58 1.63 17.88 -11.28
CA CYS A 58 1.02 17.18 -10.14
C CYS A 58 1.49 17.71 -8.78
N ALA A 59 2.69 18.26 -8.65
CA ALA A 59 3.27 18.69 -7.37
C ALA A 59 2.46 19.80 -6.67
N GLY A 60 1.80 20.67 -7.44
CA GLY A 60 0.93 21.74 -6.93
C GLY A 60 -0.57 21.44 -7.06
N CYS A 61 -0.95 20.24 -7.49
CA CYS A 61 -2.34 19.91 -7.78
C CYS A 61 -3.14 19.64 -6.50
N PRO A 62 -4.26 20.34 -6.23
CA PRO A 62 -5.02 20.19 -4.98
C PRO A 62 -5.66 18.81 -4.83
N VAL A 63 -5.87 18.11 -5.95
CA VAL A 63 -6.53 16.80 -6.01
C VAL A 63 -5.55 15.64 -6.23
N GLN A 64 -4.25 15.85 -5.98
CA GLN A 64 -3.20 14.84 -6.18
C GLN A 64 -3.54 13.51 -5.47
N ALA A 65 -3.97 13.59 -4.21
CA ALA A 65 -4.30 12.43 -3.40
C ALA A 65 -5.51 11.66 -3.95
N ALA A 66 -6.59 12.38 -4.30
CA ALA A 66 -7.79 11.79 -4.86
C ALA A 66 -7.52 11.11 -6.21
N CYS A 67 -6.78 11.78 -7.10
CA CYS A 67 -6.35 11.27 -8.39
C CYS A 67 -5.53 9.98 -8.24
N LEU A 68 -4.57 9.95 -7.32
CA LEU A 68 -3.73 8.77 -7.08
C LEU A 68 -4.56 7.60 -6.52
N ALA A 69 -5.38 7.85 -5.52
CA ALA A 69 -6.19 6.80 -4.90
C ALA A 69 -7.16 6.18 -5.91
N GLU A 70 -7.76 6.98 -6.77
CA GLU A 70 -8.59 6.46 -7.86
C GLU A 70 -7.77 5.60 -8.83
N ALA A 71 -6.60 6.09 -9.27
CA ALA A 71 -5.73 5.33 -10.17
C ALA A 71 -5.26 4.00 -9.57
N MET A 72 -4.99 3.96 -8.26
CA MET A 72 -4.56 2.74 -7.55
C MET A 72 -5.72 1.76 -7.26
N THR A 73 -6.97 2.25 -7.26
CA THR A 73 -8.15 1.43 -6.94
C THR A 73 -8.91 0.96 -8.17
N ARG A 74 -9.02 1.73 -9.26
CA ARG A 74 -9.81 1.33 -10.45
C ARG A 74 -9.20 0.10 -11.15
N GLU A 75 -7.90 0.10 -11.37
CA GLU A 75 -7.18 -0.93 -12.12
C GLU A 75 -5.96 -1.44 -11.34
N PRO A 76 -5.32 -2.56 -11.76
CA PRO A 76 -4.00 -2.90 -11.23
C PRO A 76 -3.04 -1.71 -11.41
N PRO A 77 -2.24 -1.32 -10.40
CA PRO A 77 -1.46 -0.08 -10.45
C PRO A 77 -0.49 0.07 -11.64
N LEU A 78 -0.02 -1.06 -12.18
CA LEU A 78 0.85 -1.15 -13.35
C LEU A 78 0.10 -1.22 -14.69
N ALA A 79 -1.20 -1.54 -14.69
CA ALA A 79 -1.97 -1.72 -15.92
C ALA A 79 -2.34 -0.38 -16.58
N ARG A 80 -2.54 0.66 -15.77
CA ARG A 80 -2.81 2.01 -16.26
C ARG A 80 -1.47 2.68 -16.56
N TYR A 81 -1.20 3.02 -17.81
CA TYR A 81 0.01 3.76 -18.21
C TYR A 81 -0.16 5.26 -17.96
N GLY A 82 0.94 6.00 -17.83
CA GLY A 82 0.93 7.45 -17.60
C GLY A 82 1.04 7.86 -16.12
N VAL A 83 1.08 9.18 -15.91
CA VAL A 83 1.30 9.82 -14.61
C VAL A 83 -0.03 10.17 -13.95
N PHE A 84 -0.25 9.67 -12.73
CA PHE A 84 -1.45 9.93 -11.94
C PHE A 84 -1.03 10.35 -10.53
N GLY A 85 -1.58 11.47 -10.05
CA GLY A 85 -1.26 12.02 -8.74
C GLY A 85 0.24 12.10 -8.44
N GLY A 86 1.05 12.43 -9.46
CA GLY A 86 2.49 12.59 -9.35
C GLY A 86 3.32 11.31 -9.45
N LEU A 87 2.72 10.15 -9.72
CA LEU A 87 3.44 8.88 -9.86
C LEU A 87 3.26 8.30 -11.27
N SER A 88 4.34 7.78 -11.86
CA SER A 88 4.29 6.98 -13.09
C SER A 88 3.69 5.58 -12.83
N ALA A 89 3.38 4.82 -13.88
CA ALA A 89 2.89 3.45 -13.74
C ALA A 89 3.90 2.57 -12.98
N THR A 90 5.17 2.67 -13.34
CA THR A 90 6.27 1.98 -12.67
C THR A 90 6.33 2.32 -11.17
N GLU A 91 6.17 3.60 -10.82
CA GLU A 91 6.26 4.05 -9.43
C GLU A 91 5.04 3.64 -8.61
N ARG A 92 3.84 3.70 -9.18
CA ARG A 92 2.63 3.15 -8.55
C ARG A 92 2.76 1.65 -8.27
N GLY A 93 3.39 0.91 -9.19
CA GLY A 93 3.70 -0.51 -8.99
C GLY A 93 4.63 -0.76 -7.80
N ARG A 94 5.69 0.05 -7.66
CA ARG A 94 6.61 -0.01 -6.50
C ARG A 94 5.89 0.31 -5.19
N LEU A 95 5.11 1.40 -5.18
CA LEU A 95 4.32 1.80 -4.02
C LEU A 95 3.35 0.70 -3.59
N TYR A 96 2.66 0.06 -4.54
CA TYR A 96 1.76 -1.05 -4.25
C TYR A 96 2.47 -2.23 -3.57
N VAL A 97 3.66 -2.61 -4.05
CA VAL A 97 4.46 -3.67 -3.42
C VAL A 97 4.85 -3.30 -1.99
N GLN A 98 5.31 -2.06 -1.77
CA GLN A 98 5.66 -1.54 -0.45
C GLN A 98 4.47 -1.59 0.52
N LEU A 99 3.30 -1.08 0.10
CA LEU A 99 2.08 -1.08 0.92
C LEU A 99 1.64 -2.50 1.27
N ARG A 100 1.69 -3.42 0.30
CA ARG A 100 1.36 -4.83 0.51
C ARG A 100 2.30 -5.49 1.52
N ASP A 101 3.60 -5.23 1.42
CA ASP A 101 4.60 -5.85 2.29
C ASP A 101 4.56 -5.23 3.70
N HIS A 102 4.26 -3.93 3.81
CA HIS A 102 3.99 -3.27 5.09
C HIS A 102 2.74 -3.85 5.77
N ALA A 103 1.64 -4.02 5.05
CA ALA A 103 0.42 -4.63 5.60
C ALA A 103 0.69 -6.05 6.14
N ARG A 104 1.45 -6.88 5.40
CA ARG A 104 1.88 -8.21 5.87
C ARG A 104 2.72 -8.15 7.14
N HIS A 105 3.59 -7.16 7.25
CA HIS A 105 4.41 -6.97 8.45
C HIS A 105 3.55 -6.59 9.66
N LEU A 106 2.60 -5.67 9.49
CA LEU A 106 1.66 -5.28 10.54
C LEU A 106 0.79 -6.46 10.99
N ASP A 107 0.27 -7.26 10.05
CA ASP A 107 -0.47 -8.49 10.36
C ASP A 107 0.40 -9.46 11.20
N ALA A 108 1.67 -9.66 10.82
CA ALA A 108 2.59 -10.52 11.57
C ALA A 108 2.93 -9.98 12.97
N LEU A 109 2.99 -8.66 13.15
CA LEU A 109 3.16 -8.03 14.46
C LEU A 109 1.92 -8.20 15.33
N ALA A 110 0.72 -8.09 14.74
CA ALA A 110 -0.55 -8.31 15.43
C ALA A 110 -0.70 -9.77 15.89
N ASP A 111 -0.27 -10.72 15.06
CA ASP A 111 -0.28 -12.15 15.38
C ASP A 111 0.81 -12.57 16.38
N MET A 112 1.81 -11.72 16.66
CA MET A 112 2.91 -12.09 17.55
C MET A 112 2.42 -12.25 19.01
N PRO A 113 2.54 -13.44 19.63
CA PRO A 113 2.09 -13.63 21.00
C PRO A 113 2.93 -12.78 21.96
N SER A 114 2.29 -12.08 22.90
CA SER A 114 3.02 -11.23 23.86
C SER A 114 4.12 -12.00 24.61
N ARG A 115 5.19 -11.31 25.06
CA ARG A 115 6.25 -11.91 25.90
C ARG A 115 5.68 -12.68 27.10
N ARG A 116 4.59 -12.17 27.68
CA ARG A 116 3.87 -12.78 28.81
C ARG A 116 3.13 -14.05 28.39
N ALA A 117 2.47 -14.06 27.23
CA ALA A 117 1.85 -15.26 26.68
C ALA A 117 2.90 -16.34 26.40
N ARG A 118 4.01 -15.99 25.73
CA ARG A 118 5.13 -16.91 25.48
C ARG A 118 5.75 -17.49 26.76
N TRP A 119 5.90 -16.68 27.82
CA TRP A 119 6.38 -17.17 29.11
C TRP A 119 5.39 -18.12 29.79
N ARG A 120 4.07 -17.84 29.69
CA ARG A 120 3.02 -18.72 30.24
C ARG A 120 2.99 -20.06 29.52
N GLU A 121 3.09 -20.04 28.18
CA GLU A 121 3.19 -21.25 27.34
C GLU A 121 4.35 -22.12 27.79
N ARG A 122 5.57 -21.56 27.80
CA ARG A 122 6.78 -22.28 28.24
C ARG A 122 6.63 -22.86 29.65
N ARG A 123 6.06 -22.10 30.59
CA ARG A 123 5.82 -22.63 31.95
C ARG A 123 4.81 -23.78 31.98
N ARG A 124 3.77 -23.76 31.14
CA ARG A 124 2.82 -24.88 31.03
C ARG A 124 3.51 -26.11 30.47
N ASP A 125 4.32 -25.96 29.42
CA ASP A 125 5.07 -27.05 28.81
C ASP A 125 6.06 -27.66 29.80
N SER A 126 6.82 -26.84 30.54
CA SER A 126 7.71 -27.33 31.60
C SER A 126 6.94 -28.11 32.67
N ARG A 127 5.75 -27.63 33.10
CA ARG A 127 4.91 -28.35 34.06
C ARG A 127 4.36 -29.66 33.50
N ARG A 128 4.03 -29.72 32.21
CA ARG A 128 3.58 -30.95 31.53
C ARG A 128 4.72 -31.97 31.48
N ALA A 129 5.93 -31.54 31.11
CA ALA A 129 7.11 -32.39 31.09
C ALA A 129 7.42 -33.00 32.46
N LEU A 130 7.37 -32.19 33.53
CA LEU A 130 7.61 -32.67 34.90
C LEU A 130 6.58 -33.70 35.37
N ARG A 131 5.34 -33.64 34.88
CA ARG A 131 4.30 -34.64 35.20
C ARG A 131 4.50 -35.99 34.53
N GLY A 132 5.27 -36.04 33.44
CA GLY A 132 5.61 -37.27 32.74
C GLY A 132 6.84 -37.99 33.29
N LEU A 133 7.54 -37.40 34.27
CA LEU A 133 8.72 -38.02 34.87
C LEU A 133 8.30 -39.19 35.78
N PRO A 134 9.03 -40.33 35.74
CA PRO A 134 8.80 -41.42 36.67
C PRO A 134 8.97 -40.92 38.10
N ARG A 135 8.07 -41.35 38.99
CA ARG A 135 8.17 -41.00 40.40
C ARG A 135 9.49 -41.54 40.96
N PRO A 136 10.20 -40.74 41.78
CA PRO A 136 11.41 -41.23 42.42
C PRO A 136 11.09 -42.47 43.28
N PRO A 137 12.00 -43.44 43.38
CA PRO A 137 11.80 -44.65 44.17
C PRO A 137 11.53 -44.27 45.63
N GLN A 138 10.51 -44.88 46.22
CA GLN A 138 10.21 -44.69 47.64
C GLN A 138 11.18 -45.56 48.46
N ARG A 139 11.79 -44.96 49.48
CA ARG A 139 12.75 -45.62 50.38
C ARG A 139 12.10 -46.69 51.24
#